data_AF-A0A925AH03-F1
#
_entry.id   AF-A0A925AH03-F1
#
_cell.length_a   1.000
_cell.length_b   1.000
_cell.length_c   1.000
_cell.angle_alpha   90.00
_cell.angle_beta   90.00
_cell.angle_gamma   90.00
#
_symmetry.space_group_name_H-M   'P 1'
#
loop_
_entity.id
_entity.type
_entity.pdbx_description
1 polymer ?
#
loop_
_entity_poly.entity_id
_entity_poly.type
_entity_poly.pdbx_seq_one_letter_code
_entity_poly.pdbx_strand_id
1 'polypeptide(L)'
;MFYFRLNRILIHSNHRKTLFRKRDRTDVEIYCFVTTGTHPLPALKGLTAESDDLKKETMLKKAVQQAIDTRIFTPVENVKDDHVLTFGDTGFVLYEDEKIPDDFHFQLVLIGSRRKQRNTAKLLQEVEKDAEFPGFLKSTAQLVGATNPAVAVGAAIGKFLTGYILRVASEQDDDQLGLVYQSWNRMEHYPHGERKRDDNLDLTGNIRYDYSLFGFEKPKKKKQQGPVG
;
A
#
# COMPACT_ATOMS: atom_id res chain seq x y z
N MET A 1 6.88 -12.45 14.42
CA MET A 1 6.78 -12.43 12.96
C MET A 1 5.36 -12.07 12.61
N PHE A 2 5.18 -11.26 11.59
CA PHE A 2 3.91 -10.70 11.17
C PHE A 2 3.80 -10.74 9.65
N TYR A 3 2.59 -11.01 9.16
CA TYR A 3 2.25 -11.04 7.75
C TYR A 3 0.91 -10.35 7.53
N PHE A 4 0.88 -9.44 6.58
CA PHE A 4 -0.35 -8.90 6.01
C PHE A 4 -0.49 -9.40 4.57
N ARG A 5 -1.64 -10.00 4.27
CA ARG A 5 -1.93 -10.60 2.97
C ARG A 5 -3.21 -10.07 2.38
N LEU A 6 -3.18 -9.87 1.07
CA LEU A 6 -4.36 -9.68 0.24
C LEU A 6 -4.74 -11.04 -0.35
N ASN A 7 -5.98 -11.47 -0.12
CA ASN A 7 -6.42 -12.82 -0.48
C ASN A 7 -7.18 -12.82 -1.81
N ARG A 8 -8.09 -11.85 -1.96
CA ARG A 8 -9.01 -11.79 -3.09
C ARG A 8 -9.49 -10.36 -3.32
N ILE A 9 -9.79 -10.03 -4.57
CA ILE A 9 -10.54 -8.83 -4.94
C ILE A 9 -11.65 -9.24 -5.93
N LEU A 10 -12.89 -8.93 -5.62
CA LEU A 10 -14.03 -8.96 -6.53
C LEU A 10 -14.24 -7.55 -7.07
N ILE A 11 -14.29 -7.42 -8.40
CA ILE A 11 -14.59 -6.16 -9.10
C ILE A 11 -16.00 -6.29 -9.68
N HIS A 12 -16.95 -5.49 -9.21
CA HIS A 12 -18.33 -5.56 -9.67
C HIS A 12 -18.49 -5.01 -11.08
N SER A 13 -17.99 -3.80 -11.35
CA SER A 13 -17.98 -3.22 -12.68
C SER A 13 -16.58 -2.85 -13.11
N ASN A 14 -16.23 -3.19 -14.34
CA ASN A 14 -15.01 -2.71 -15.01
C ASN A 14 -15.23 -1.38 -15.74
N HIS A 15 -16.41 -0.77 -15.58
CA HIS A 15 -16.86 0.48 -16.21
C HIS A 15 -16.82 0.52 -17.75
N ARG A 16 -16.60 -0.63 -18.41
CA ARG A 16 -16.82 -0.76 -19.84
C ARG A 16 -18.30 -0.95 -20.10
N LYS A 17 -18.85 -0.12 -20.99
CA LYS A 17 -20.19 -0.32 -21.55
C LYS A 17 -20.04 -0.42 -23.05
N THR A 18 -19.98 -1.65 -23.55
CA THR A 18 -20.00 -1.90 -24.99
C THR A 18 -21.28 -2.60 -25.41
N LEU A 19 -21.80 -2.26 -26.59
CA LEU A 19 -23.01 -2.88 -27.16
C LEU A 19 -22.86 -4.39 -27.38
N PHE A 20 -21.62 -4.90 -27.34
CA PHE A 20 -21.26 -6.31 -27.47
C PHE A 20 -20.46 -6.78 -26.25
N ARG A 21 -21.08 -7.57 -25.36
CA ARG A 21 -20.48 -8.16 -24.14
C ARG A 21 -19.09 -8.80 -24.31
N LYS A 22 -18.71 -9.22 -25.53
CA LYS A 22 -17.36 -9.77 -25.82
C LYS A 22 -16.24 -8.72 -25.71
N ARG A 23 -16.53 -7.42 -25.69
CA ARG A 23 -15.56 -6.32 -25.59
C ARG A 23 -15.58 -5.59 -24.25
N ASP A 24 -16.37 -6.04 -23.27
CA ASP A 24 -16.37 -5.53 -21.89
C ASP A 24 -15.20 -6.10 -21.08
N ARG A 25 -13.99 -5.74 -21.49
CA ARG A 25 -12.78 -6.13 -20.80
C ARG A 25 -11.89 -4.93 -20.60
N THR A 26 -11.21 -4.90 -19.46
CA THR A 26 -10.20 -3.90 -19.16
C THR A 26 -8.99 -4.58 -18.54
N ASP A 27 -7.82 -4.00 -18.74
CA ASP A 27 -6.64 -4.41 -17.98
C ASP A 27 -6.68 -3.66 -16.65
N VAL A 28 -6.37 -4.35 -15.55
CA VAL A 28 -6.44 -3.78 -14.20
C VAL A 28 -5.06 -3.66 -13.62
N GLU A 29 -4.68 -2.44 -13.28
CA GLU A 29 -3.48 -2.12 -12.52
C GLU A 29 -3.81 -2.04 -11.04
N ILE A 30 -2.99 -2.69 -10.22
CA ILE A 30 -3.20 -2.79 -8.77
C ILE A 30 -1.98 -2.17 -8.07
N TYR A 31 -2.26 -1.15 -7.27
CA TYR A 31 -1.27 -0.43 -6.47
C TYR A 31 -1.60 -0.61 -4.98
N CYS A 32 -0.66 -1.14 -4.19
CA CYS A 32 -0.87 -1.44 -2.77
C CYS A 32 0.16 -0.73 -1.89
N PHE A 33 -0.23 0.23 -1.06
CA PHE A 33 0.70 0.90 -0.16
C PHE A 33 0.49 0.50 1.29
N VAL A 34 1.51 -0.10 1.93
CA VAL A 34 1.50 -0.47 3.35
C VAL A 34 2.52 0.34 4.16
N THR A 35 2.15 1.11 5.16
CA THR A 35 3.14 1.86 5.97
C THR A 35 2.99 1.56 7.44
N THR A 36 4.10 1.49 8.18
CA THR A 36 4.11 1.10 9.60
C THR A 36 4.94 2.09 10.41
N GLY A 37 4.63 2.24 11.70
CA GLY A 37 5.47 3.02 12.61
C GLY A 37 6.79 2.36 13.00
N THR A 38 6.83 1.02 13.00
CA THR A 38 7.98 0.23 13.46
C THR A 38 9.07 0.06 12.41
N HIS A 39 8.68 0.01 11.13
CA HIS A 39 9.58 0.07 9.99
C HIS A 39 9.18 1.24 9.09
N PRO A 40 9.69 2.46 9.38
CA PRO A 40 9.77 3.48 8.35
C PRO A 40 10.45 2.84 7.14
N LEU A 41 10.02 3.16 5.92
CA LEU A 41 10.76 2.83 4.69
C LEU A 41 12.26 3.01 4.98
N PRO A 42 13.17 2.09 4.64
CA PRO A 42 14.57 2.17 5.07
C PRO A 42 15.22 3.54 4.85
N ALA A 43 14.80 4.27 3.81
CA ALA A 43 15.19 5.64 3.52
C ALA A 43 14.81 6.69 4.59
N LEU A 44 13.79 6.44 5.42
CA LEU A 44 13.30 7.29 6.50
C LEU A 44 13.99 7.01 7.84
N LYS A 45 14.89 6.01 7.91
CA LYS A 45 15.63 5.71 9.14
C LYS A 45 16.53 6.90 9.50
N GLY A 46 16.29 7.49 10.66
CA GLY A 46 17.03 8.68 11.13
C GLY A 46 16.46 10.01 10.65
N LEU A 47 15.31 10.03 9.94
CA LEU A 47 14.71 11.27 9.46
C LEU A 47 14.38 12.25 10.60
N THR A 48 14.00 11.73 11.77
CA THR A 48 13.70 12.52 12.97
C THR A 48 14.93 13.10 13.66
N ALA A 49 16.12 12.55 13.41
CA ALA A 49 17.39 13.01 13.96
C ALA A 49 18.17 13.91 12.99
N GLU A 50 17.76 13.96 11.71
CA GLU A 50 18.40 14.79 10.70
C GLU A 50 17.90 16.24 10.82
N SER A 51 18.82 17.20 10.91
CA SER A 51 18.51 18.62 11.03
C SER A 51 18.60 19.36 9.69
N ASP A 52 19.33 18.81 8.73
CA ASP A 52 19.54 19.39 7.40
C ASP A 52 18.33 19.13 6.48
N ASP A 53 17.67 20.20 6.05
CA ASP A 53 16.47 20.13 5.22
C ASP A 53 16.72 19.52 3.83
N LEU A 54 17.90 19.71 3.24
CA LEU A 54 18.24 19.10 1.95
C LEU A 54 18.42 17.58 2.09
N LYS A 55 18.97 17.13 3.22
CA LYS A 55 19.10 15.70 3.51
C LYS A 55 17.74 15.08 3.81
N LYS A 56 16.87 15.75 4.56
CA LYS A 56 15.47 15.31 4.77
C LYS A 56 14.74 15.14 3.44
N GLU A 57 14.86 16.12 2.54
CA GLU A 57 14.24 16.05 1.22
C GLU A 57 14.76 14.85 0.42
N THR A 58 16.07 14.60 0.44
CA THR A 58 16.70 13.45 -0.22
C THR A 58 16.22 12.12 0.37
N MET A 59 16.07 12.04 1.69
CA MET A 59 15.53 10.86 2.38
C MET A 59 14.07 10.61 2.00
N LEU A 60 13.26 11.66 1.93
CA LEU A 60 11.86 11.58 1.52
C LEU A 60 11.72 11.14 0.05
N LYS A 61 12.53 11.68 -0.88
CA LYS A 61 12.57 11.22 -2.28
C LYS A 61 12.86 9.73 -2.38
N LYS A 62 13.90 9.27 -1.67
CA LYS A 62 14.24 7.83 -1.61
C LYS A 62 13.11 6.99 -1.01
N ALA A 63 12.40 7.51 -0.03
CA ALA A 63 11.26 6.82 0.57
C ALA A 63 10.09 6.66 -0.42
N VAL A 64 9.77 7.73 -1.14
CA VAL A 64 8.77 7.69 -2.23
C VAL A 64 9.16 6.65 -3.28
N GLN A 65 10.44 6.61 -3.67
CA GLN A 65 10.95 5.64 -4.63
C GLN A 65 10.81 4.19 -4.14
N GLN A 66 11.20 3.92 -2.88
CA GLN A 66 11.02 2.61 -2.25
C GLN A 66 9.54 2.19 -2.16
N ALA A 67 8.65 3.15 -1.90
CA ALA A 67 7.22 2.90 -1.85
C ALA A 67 6.61 2.59 -3.22
N ILE A 68 7.19 3.10 -4.31
CA ILE A 68 6.76 2.77 -5.67
C ILE A 68 7.25 1.37 -6.08
N ASP A 69 8.54 1.07 -5.85
CA ASP A 69 9.18 -0.17 -6.32
C ASP A 69 8.62 -1.44 -5.67
N THR A 70 8.14 -1.34 -4.43
CA THR A 70 7.74 -2.53 -3.65
C THR A 70 6.32 -3.00 -3.94
N ARG A 71 5.52 -2.26 -4.73
CA ARG A 71 4.06 -2.20 -4.49
C ARG A 71 3.16 -2.09 -5.72
N ILE A 72 3.76 -2.21 -6.90
CA ILE A 72 3.04 -2.27 -8.18
C ILE A 72 2.95 -3.71 -8.62
N PHE A 73 1.72 -4.23 -8.74
CA PHE A 73 1.49 -5.56 -9.26
C PHE A 73 1.66 -5.61 -10.78
N THR A 74 1.91 -6.80 -11.31
CA THR A 74 1.75 -7.03 -12.75
C THR A 74 0.28 -6.83 -13.10
N PRO A 75 -0.06 -6.04 -14.13
CA PRO A 75 -1.45 -5.82 -14.51
C PRO A 75 -2.17 -7.14 -14.80
N VAL A 76 -3.42 -7.23 -14.37
CA VAL A 76 -4.28 -8.36 -14.70
C VAL A 76 -5.04 -8.02 -15.98
N GLU A 77 -4.76 -8.75 -17.05
CA GLU A 77 -5.41 -8.50 -18.34
C GLU A 77 -6.84 -9.06 -18.38
N ASN A 78 -7.66 -8.49 -19.26
CA ASN A 78 -8.97 -9.07 -19.63
C ASN A 78 -10.01 -9.19 -18.49
N VAL A 79 -10.00 -8.27 -17.52
CA VAL A 79 -10.94 -8.25 -16.39
C VAL A 79 -12.33 -7.80 -16.87
N LYS A 80 -13.36 -8.55 -16.45
CA LYS A 80 -14.77 -8.33 -16.79
C LYS A 80 -15.55 -7.88 -15.54
N ASP A 81 -16.82 -7.54 -15.71
CA ASP A 81 -17.74 -7.37 -14.58
C ASP A 81 -17.84 -8.66 -13.74
N ASP A 82 -18.04 -8.47 -12.44
CA ASP A 82 -18.06 -9.50 -11.39
C ASP A 82 -16.85 -10.46 -11.43
N HIS A 83 -15.70 -9.97 -11.87
CA HIS A 83 -14.48 -10.78 -11.93
C HIS A 83 -13.83 -10.86 -10.54
N VAL A 84 -13.49 -12.08 -10.14
CA VAL A 84 -12.80 -12.39 -8.90
C VAL A 84 -11.31 -12.63 -9.17
N LEU A 85 -10.46 -11.71 -8.72
CA LEU A 85 -9.02 -11.85 -8.68
C LEU A 85 -8.62 -12.62 -7.42
N THR A 86 -8.00 -13.78 -7.58
CA THR A 86 -7.53 -14.62 -6.46
C THR A 86 -6.01 -14.60 -6.39
N PHE A 87 -5.47 -14.44 -5.18
CA PHE A 87 -4.02 -14.37 -4.96
C PHE A 87 -3.48 -15.71 -4.43
N GLY A 88 -3.82 -16.81 -5.13
CA GLY A 88 -3.52 -18.17 -4.69
C GLY A 88 -4.22 -18.56 -3.38
N ASP A 89 -4.00 -19.79 -2.92
CA ASP A 89 -4.72 -20.35 -1.77
C ASP A 89 -4.34 -19.67 -0.44
N THR A 90 -3.15 -19.06 -0.37
CA THR A 90 -2.62 -18.45 0.86
C THR A 90 -2.69 -16.93 0.89
N GLY A 91 -3.15 -16.30 -0.20
CA GLY A 91 -3.03 -14.87 -0.45
C GLY A 91 -1.62 -14.43 -0.83
N PHE A 92 -1.49 -13.17 -1.25
CA PHE A 92 -0.22 -12.52 -1.56
C PHE A 92 0.26 -11.66 -0.39
N VAL A 93 1.52 -11.82 0.01
CA VAL A 93 2.11 -11.05 1.12
C VAL A 93 2.38 -9.62 0.67
N LEU A 94 1.65 -8.67 1.25
CA LEU A 94 1.85 -7.24 1.02
C LEU A 94 2.88 -6.63 1.98
N TYR A 95 3.01 -7.21 3.17
CA TYR A 95 3.93 -6.73 4.19
C TYR A 95 4.30 -7.85 5.15
N GLU A 96 5.57 -7.87 5.57
CA GLU A 96 6.09 -8.76 6.60
C GLU A 96 7.01 -8.02 7.56
N ASP A 97 7.03 -8.46 8.82
CA ASP A 97 7.88 -7.92 9.88
C ASP A 97 8.28 -9.04 10.86
N GLU A 98 9.46 -8.94 11.46
CA GLU A 98 9.89 -9.84 12.53
C GLU A 98 9.06 -9.67 13.81
N LYS A 99 8.51 -8.48 14.04
CA LYS A 99 7.65 -8.14 15.18
C LYS A 99 6.21 -7.88 14.71
N ILE A 100 5.25 -8.04 15.61
CA ILE A 100 3.88 -7.61 15.34
C ILE A 100 3.88 -6.08 15.46
N PRO A 101 3.56 -5.33 14.38
CA PRO A 101 3.55 -3.88 14.44
C PRO A 101 2.47 -3.41 15.41
N ASP A 102 2.71 -2.28 16.08
CA ASP A 102 1.71 -1.65 16.94
C ASP A 102 0.62 -0.95 16.11
N ASP A 103 0.99 -0.50 14.92
CA ASP A 103 0.09 0.11 13.94
C ASP A 103 0.61 -0.08 12.51
N PHE A 104 -0.32 -0.09 11.55
CA PHE A 104 0.00 0.07 10.14
C PHE A 104 -1.18 0.61 9.32
N HIS A 105 -0.87 1.18 8.17
CA HIS A 105 -1.80 1.70 7.19
C HIS A 105 -1.74 0.87 5.91
N PHE A 106 -2.88 0.68 5.27
CA PHE A 106 -3.01 0.07 3.97
C PHE A 106 -3.81 0.98 3.05
N GLN A 107 -3.32 1.12 1.84
CA GLN A 107 -3.99 1.79 0.76
C GLN A 107 -3.97 0.88 -0.47
N LEU A 108 -5.09 0.83 -1.17
CA LEU A 108 -5.25 0.05 -2.39
C LEU A 108 -5.86 0.96 -3.44
N VAL A 109 -5.29 0.96 -4.64
CA VAL A 109 -5.85 1.66 -5.79
C VAL A 109 -5.94 0.67 -6.94
N LEU A 110 -7.13 0.54 -7.52
CA LEU A 110 -7.37 -0.24 -8.72
C LEU A 110 -7.73 0.70 -9.86
N ILE A 111 -6.96 0.63 -10.95
CA ILE A 111 -7.19 1.40 -12.17
C ILE A 111 -7.50 0.45 -13.31
N GLY A 112 -8.62 0.71 -13.99
CA GLY A 112 -8.97 0.05 -15.24
C GLY A 112 -8.32 0.81 -16.39
N SER A 113 -7.24 0.27 -16.95
CA SER A 113 -6.53 0.95 -18.03
C SER A 113 -7.16 0.68 -19.39
N ARG A 114 -7.22 1.73 -20.22
CA ARG A 114 -7.61 1.67 -21.63
C ARG A 114 -6.44 1.33 -22.55
N ARG A 115 -5.22 1.34 -22.03
CA ARG A 115 -3.98 1.13 -22.79
C ARG A 115 -3.17 0.02 -22.16
N LYS A 116 -2.39 -0.71 -22.97
CA LYS A 116 -1.34 -1.58 -22.46
C LYS A 116 -0.19 -0.71 -21.95
N GLN A 117 -0.32 -0.15 -20.74
CA GLN A 117 0.78 0.59 -20.16
C GLN A 117 1.62 -0.30 -19.26
N ARG A 118 2.93 -0.21 -19.48
CA ARG A 118 3.91 -0.62 -18.50
C ARG A 118 5.09 0.31 -18.64
N ASN A 119 5.27 1.21 -17.68
CA ASN A 119 6.61 1.68 -17.36
C ASN A 119 6.68 2.26 -15.93
N THR A 120 6.84 1.40 -14.93
CA THR A 120 7.10 1.80 -13.53
C THR A 120 8.28 2.79 -13.41
N ALA A 121 9.31 2.63 -14.25
CA ALA A 121 10.43 3.58 -14.30
C ALA A 121 10.03 4.95 -14.85
N LYS A 122 9.02 5.00 -15.75
CA LYS A 122 8.43 6.26 -16.22
C LYS A 122 7.56 6.89 -15.14
N LEU A 123 6.77 6.09 -14.41
CA LEU A 123 5.99 6.55 -13.26
C LEU A 123 6.89 7.26 -12.24
N LEU A 124 8.05 6.66 -11.90
CA LEU A 124 9.04 7.26 -11.01
C LEU A 124 9.54 8.63 -11.51
N GLN A 125 9.95 8.69 -12.78
CA GLN A 125 10.43 9.93 -13.38
C GLN A 125 9.33 11.00 -13.47
N GLU A 126 8.07 10.59 -13.62
CA GLU A 126 6.93 11.50 -13.72
C GLU A 126 6.46 11.97 -12.33
N VAL A 127 6.57 11.14 -11.30
CA VAL A 127 6.31 11.54 -9.90
C VAL A 127 7.26 12.65 -9.46
N GLU A 128 8.56 12.51 -9.72
CA GLU A 128 9.54 13.54 -9.34
C GLU A 128 9.36 14.87 -10.09
N LYS A 129 8.78 14.81 -11.30
CA LYS A 129 8.46 15.98 -12.12
C LYS A 129 7.11 16.59 -11.79
N ASP A 130 6.37 15.98 -10.86
CA ASP A 130 5.04 16.45 -10.54
C ASP A 130 5.05 17.83 -9.88
N ALA A 131 4.10 18.68 -10.27
CA ALA A 131 4.01 20.04 -9.76
C ALA A 131 3.73 20.08 -8.24
N GLU A 132 3.05 19.07 -7.69
CA GLU A 132 2.76 18.98 -6.26
C GLU A 132 3.92 18.38 -5.47
N PHE A 133 4.89 17.73 -6.12
CA PHE A 133 5.97 17.00 -5.44
C PHE A 133 6.82 17.89 -4.51
N PRO A 134 7.27 19.10 -4.91
CA PRO A 134 8.00 19.98 -4.00
C PRO A 134 7.16 20.40 -2.77
N GLY A 135 5.87 20.67 -2.97
CA GLY A 135 4.94 21.03 -1.88
C GLY A 135 4.70 19.86 -0.92
N PHE A 136 4.58 18.65 -1.47
CA PHE A 136 4.50 17.41 -0.72
C PHE A 136 5.76 17.19 0.14
N LEU A 137 6.96 17.35 -0.42
CA LEU A 137 8.22 17.19 0.31
C LEU A 137 8.30 18.17 1.49
N LYS A 138 7.93 19.43 1.27
CA LYS A 138 7.94 20.47 2.31
C LYS A 138 6.94 20.18 3.44
N SER A 139 5.70 19.83 3.10
CA SER A 139 4.67 19.52 4.10
C SER A 139 4.99 18.24 4.88
N THR A 140 5.56 17.24 4.21
CA THR A 140 5.94 15.96 4.85
C THR A 140 7.14 16.12 5.78
N ALA A 141 8.10 16.98 5.43
CA ALA A 141 9.23 17.30 6.31
C ALA A 141 8.77 17.96 7.64
N GLN A 142 7.61 18.63 7.66
CA GLN A 142 7.04 19.20 8.89
C GLN A 142 6.39 18.14 9.80
N LEU A 143 5.98 16.99 9.25
CA LEU A 143 5.40 15.88 10.03
C LEU A 143 6.43 15.15 10.90
N VAL A 144 7.71 15.49 10.74
CA VAL A 144 8.82 14.93 11.53
C VAL A 144 8.70 15.27 13.03
N GLY A 145 7.98 16.34 13.39
CA GLY A 145 7.69 16.73 14.77
C GLY A 145 6.47 16.05 15.41
N ALA A 146 5.76 15.15 14.72
CA ALA A 146 4.59 14.48 15.24
C ALA A 146 4.93 13.45 16.34
N THR A 147 3.93 13.00 17.12
CA THR A 147 4.12 11.97 18.16
C THR A 147 4.61 10.64 17.58
N ASN A 148 4.20 10.30 16.34
CA ASN A 148 4.71 9.16 15.59
C ASN A 148 5.07 9.56 14.14
N PRO A 149 6.27 10.12 13.92
CA PRO A 149 6.69 10.69 12.64
C PRO A 149 6.72 9.70 11.49
N ALA A 150 7.14 8.47 11.75
CA ALA A 150 7.26 7.43 10.73
C ALA A 150 5.91 7.09 10.10
N VAL A 151 4.89 6.98 10.95
CA VAL A 151 3.50 6.73 10.58
C VAL A 151 2.94 7.89 9.77
N ALA A 152 3.08 9.10 10.29
CA ALA A 152 2.57 10.31 9.63
C ALA A 152 3.20 10.52 8.25
N VAL A 153 4.52 10.37 8.14
CA VAL A 153 5.25 10.48 6.87
C VAL A 153 4.86 9.35 5.91
N GLY A 154 4.73 8.11 6.38
CA GLY A 154 4.29 6.99 5.56
C GLY A 154 2.88 7.19 5.00
N ALA A 155 1.93 7.64 5.84
CA ALA A 155 0.57 7.95 5.42
C ALA A 155 0.55 9.11 4.40
N ALA A 156 1.38 10.14 4.60
CA ALA A 156 1.52 11.25 3.66
C ALA A 156 2.07 10.80 2.30
N ILE A 157 3.12 9.98 2.28
CA ILE A 157 3.69 9.39 1.05
C ILE A 157 2.60 8.61 0.31
N GLY A 158 1.89 7.73 1.00
CA GLY A 158 0.84 6.92 0.38
C GLY A 158 -0.30 7.76 -0.20
N LYS A 159 -0.75 8.78 0.55
CA LYS A 159 -1.78 9.72 0.06
C LYS A 159 -1.31 10.49 -1.18
N PHE A 160 -0.08 10.97 -1.17
CA PHE A 160 0.51 11.66 -2.32
C PHE A 160 0.58 10.73 -3.54
N LEU A 161 1.13 9.52 -3.39
CA LEU A 161 1.22 8.53 -4.47
C LEU A 161 -0.16 8.16 -5.02
N THR A 162 -1.14 7.96 -4.14
CA THR A 162 -2.52 7.67 -4.57
C THR A 162 -3.12 8.83 -5.36
N GLY A 163 -2.99 10.07 -4.85
CA GLY A 163 -3.48 11.26 -5.55
C GLY A 163 -2.82 11.46 -6.91
N TYR A 164 -1.51 11.25 -6.98
CA TYR A 164 -0.75 11.27 -8.22
C TYR A 164 -1.26 10.21 -9.22
N ILE A 165 -1.39 8.94 -8.80
CA ILE A 165 -1.88 7.85 -9.66
C ILE A 165 -3.27 8.15 -10.20
N LEU A 166 -4.18 8.61 -9.33
CA LEU A 166 -5.55 8.92 -9.73
C LEU A 166 -5.61 10.08 -10.73
N ARG A 167 -4.79 11.12 -10.55
CA ARG A 167 -4.74 12.23 -11.50
C ARG A 167 -4.17 11.80 -12.85
N VAL A 168 -3.06 11.07 -12.86
CA VAL A 168 -2.48 10.53 -14.10
C VAL A 168 -3.47 9.61 -14.82
N ALA A 169 -4.14 8.72 -14.09
CA ALA A 169 -5.19 7.86 -14.63
C ALA A 169 -6.33 8.70 -15.25
N SER A 170 -6.80 9.72 -14.53
CA SER A 170 -7.85 10.62 -15.03
C SER A 170 -7.43 11.38 -16.28
N GLU A 171 -6.17 11.84 -16.38
CA GLU A 171 -5.64 12.51 -17.57
C GLU A 171 -5.55 11.57 -18.79
N GLN A 172 -5.48 10.25 -18.54
CA GLN A 172 -5.40 9.22 -19.57
C GLN A 172 -6.76 8.60 -19.94
N ASP A 173 -7.85 9.16 -19.40
CA ASP A 173 -9.21 8.61 -19.46
C ASP A 173 -9.32 7.19 -18.89
N ASP A 174 -8.42 6.80 -17.99
CA ASP A 174 -8.51 5.52 -17.29
C ASP A 174 -9.54 5.60 -16.15
N ASP A 175 -10.15 4.46 -15.84
CA ASP A 175 -11.30 4.40 -14.95
C ASP A 175 -10.84 3.98 -13.53
N GLN A 176 -11.14 4.78 -12.50
CA GLN A 176 -10.91 4.35 -11.12
C GLN A 176 -11.89 3.22 -10.78
N LEU A 177 -11.39 2.01 -10.60
CA LEU A 177 -12.22 0.85 -10.28
C LEU A 177 -12.39 0.65 -8.79
N GLY A 178 -11.42 1.04 -7.96
CA GLY A 178 -11.52 0.87 -6.52
C GLY A 178 -10.48 1.64 -5.74
N LEU A 179 -10.83 1.98 -4.50
CA LEU A 179 -9.99 2.77 -3.59
C LEU A 179 -10.20 2.32 -2.14
N VAL A 180 -9.14 1.91 -1.47
CA VAL A 180 -9.17 1.56 -0.04
C VAL A 180 -8.20 2.47 0.71
N TYR A 181 -8.66 2.99 1.85
CA TYR A 181 -7.81 3.59 2.87
C TYR A 181 -8.15 2.99 4.22
N GLN A 182 -7.19 2.28 4.82
CA GLN A 182 -7.37 1.66 6.12
C GLN A 182 -6.15 1.88 7.01
N SER A 183 -6.44 1.97 8.30
CA SER A 183 -5.47 2.15 9.37
C SER A 183 -5.87 1.19 10.47
N TRP A 184 -4.91 0.43 10.99
CA TRP A 184 -5.16 -0.48 12.09
C TRP A 184 -4.09 -0.34 13.14
N ASN A 185 -4.53 -0.28 14.39
CA ASN A 185 -3.67 -0.48 15.55
C ASN A 185 -3.88 -1.88 16.13
N ARG A 186 -2.83 -2.42 16.73
CA ARG A 186 -2.79 -3.76 17.32
C ARG A 186 -3.87 -3.94 18.38
N MET A 187 -3.99 -3.00 19.31
CA MET A 187 -4.88 -3.12 20.47
C MET A 187 -6.33 -3.36 20.10
N GLU A 188 -6.84 -2.63 19.10
CA GLU A 188 -8.25 -2.69 18.70
C GLU A 188 -8.50 -3.75 17.62
N HIS A 189 -7.55 -3.97 16.71
CA HIS A 189 -7.83 -4.68 15.47
C HIS A 189 -7.23 -6.08 15.40
N TYR A 190 -6.05 -6.29 15.98
CA TYR A 190 -5.32 -7.56 15.92
C TYR A 190 -4.49 -7.78 17.20
N PRO A 191 -5.10 -7.77 18.40
CA PRO A 191 -4.36 -7.77 19.67
C PRO A 191 -3.42 -8.96 19.82
N HIS A 192 -3.84 -10.11 19.28
CA HIS A 192 -3.09 -11.37 19.29
C HIS A 192 -2.39 -11.68 17.96
N GLY A 193 -2.34 -10.70 17.04
CA GLY A 193 -1.71 -10.86 15.73
C GLY A 193 -2.58 -11.55 14.67
N GLU A 194 -3.74 -12.11 15.01
CA GLU A 194 -4.66 -12.68 14.01
C GLU A 194 -5.84 -11.75 13.75
N ARG A 195 -6.12 -11.51 12.46
CA ARG A 195 -7.36 -10.91 11.99
C ARG A 195 -7.63 -11.40 10.57
N LYS A 196 -8.85 -11.85 10.30
CA LYS A 196 -9.30 -12.15 8.95
C LYS A 196 -10.57 -11.38 8.71
N ARG A 197 -10.70 -10.83 7.51
CA ARG A 197 -11.94 -10.19 7.12
C ARG A 197 -12.18 -10.44 5.66
N ASP A 198 -13.33 -11.04 5.41
CA ASP A 198 -13.84 -11.28 4.09
C ASP A 198 -14.88 -10.22 3.78
N ASP A 199 -15.05 -9.97 2.49
CA ASP A 199 -16.12 -9.17 1.93
C ASP A 199 -16.09 -7.68 2.35
N ASN A 200 -14.88 -7.12 2.49
CA ASN A 200 -14.72 -5.70 2.79
C ASN A 200 -15.08 -4.88 1.55
N LEU A 201 -15.94 -3.87 1.72
CA LEU A 201 -16.25 -2.93 0.66
C LEU A 201 -15.22 -1.79 0.64
N ASP A 202 -14.84 -1.37 -0.56
CA ASP A 202 -13.99 -0.20 -0.74
C ASP A 202 -14.78 1.13 -0.67
N LEU A 203 -14.07 2.26 -0.83
CA LEU A 203 -14.66 3.59 -0.77
C LEU A 203 -15.54 3.93 -1.99
N THR A 204 -15.31 3.26 -3.13
CA THR A 204 -16.15 3.47 -4.33
C THR A 204 -17.42 2.64 -4.31
N GLY A 205 -17.47 1.58 -3.49
CA GLY A 205 -18.54 0.59 -3.49
C GLY A 205 -18.48 -0.38 -4.67
N ASN A 206 -17.46 -0.29 -5.53
CA ASN A 206 -17.34 -1.10 -6.73
C ASN A 206 -16.48 -2.36 -6.52
N ILE A 207 -15.60 -2.40 -5.51
CA ILE A 207 -14.81 -3.60 -5.22
C ILE A 207 -15.08 -4.15 -3.83
N ARG A 208 -15.03 -5.47 -3.74
CA ARG A 208 -14.97 -6.21 -2.47
C ARG A 208 -13.63 -6.89 -2.35
N TYR A 209 -13.01 -6.88 -1.18
CA TYR A 209 -11.70 -7.49 -0.99
C TYR A 209 -11.57 -8.22 0.34
N ASP A 210 -10.73 -9.24 0.32
CA ASP A 210 -10.47 -10.09 1.47
C ASP A 210 -9.01 -9.96 1.88
N TYR A 211 -8.76 -9.91 3.17
CA TYR A 211 -7.40 -9.84 3.70
C TYR A 211 -7.22 -10.67 4.96
N SER A 212 -5.95 -10.92 5.28
CA SER A 212 -5.57 -11.60 6.51
C SER A 212 -4.33 -10.98 7.14
N LEU A 213 -4.37 -10.87 8.46
CA LEU A 213 -3.28 -10.51 9.35
C LEU A 213 -2.93 -11.74 10.18
N PHE A 214 -1.65 -12.09 10.20
CA PHE A 214 -1.13 -13.17 11.02
C PHE A 214 0.14 -12.72 11.72
N GLY A 215 0.15 -12.86 13.04
CA GLY A 215 1.26 -12.47 13.89
C GLY A 215 1.49 -13.54 14.94
N PHE A 216 2.76 -13.90 15.16
CA PHE A 216 3.14 -14.79 16.24
C PHE A 216 4.44 -14.33 16.88
N GLU A 217 4.46 -14.34 18.21
CA GLU A 217 5.65 -14.04 18.99
C GLU A 217 6.52 -15.31 19.09
N LYS A 218 7.82 -15.20 18.80
CA LYS A 218 8.73 -16.33 19.03
C LYS A 218 8.73 -16.63 20.54
N PRO A 219 8.50 -17.88 20.97
CA PRO A 219 8.55 -18.21 22.39
C PRO A 219 9.91 -17.82 22.95
N LYS A 220 9.93 -17.05 24.04
CA LYS A 220 11.18 -16.71 24.74
C LYS A 220 11.88 -18.02 25.10
N LYS A 221 13.09 -18.25 24.57
CA LYS A 221 13.94 -19.36 25.03
C LYS A 221 14.04 -19.24 26.55
N LYS A 222 13.47 -20.19 27.30
CA LYS A 222 13.71 -20.29 28.74
C LYS A 222 15.22 -20.36 28.91
N LYS A 223 15.81 -19.39 29.62
CA LYS A 223 17.20 -19.53 30.09
C LYS A 223 17.24 -20.85 30.85
N GLN A 224 17.97 -21.83 30.34
CA GLN A 224 18.36 -22.98 31.14
C GLN A 224 19.09 -22.40 32.34
N GLN A 225 18.48 -22.50 33.52
CA GLN A 225 19.22 -22.30 34.77
C GLN A 225 20.29 -23.39 34.74
N GLY A 226 21.56 -22.97 34.57
CA GLY A 226 22.69 -23.89 34.69
C GLY A 226 22.66 -24.55 36.06
N PRO A 227 23.23 -25.76 36.20
CA PRO A 227 23.26 -26.45 37.47
C PRO A 227 23.94 -25.55 38.50
N VAL A 228 23.28 -25.38 39.66
CA VAL A 228 23.89 -24.79 40.85
C VAL A 228 24.98 -25.78 41.27
N GLY A 229 26.23 -25.40 41.03
CA GLY A 229 27.42 -26.10 41.52
C GLY A 229 27.71 -25.73 42.96
#